data_AF-A0A352DXX4-F1
#
_entry.id   AF-A0A352DXX4-F1
#
_cell.length_a   1.000
_cell.length_b   1.000
_cell.length_c   1.000
_cell.angle_alpha   90.00
_cell.angle_beta   90.00
_cell.angle_gamma   90.00
#
_symmetry.space_group_name_H-M   'P 1'
#
loop_
_entity.id
_entity.type
_entity.pdbx_description
1 polymer ?
#
loop_
_entity_poly.entity_id
_entity_poly.type
_entity_poly.pdbx_seq_one_letter_code
_entity_poly.pdbx_strand_id
1 'polypeptide(L)'
;MVLALVALAVAGALAAAVLRSALLARRALSTEHDMRQIERLLVAGADAARARAETGDMRAWELLVAPTELAGSGSARLAVAPAPSSASELTLVVEYPLEGPITIRRSRTVVLPSTSASNREESSP
;
A
#
# COMPACT_ATOMS: atom_id res chain seq x y z
N MET A 1 27.34 -50.40 -1.01
CA MET A 1 27.46 -49.08 -0.36
C MET A 1 27.28 -47.92 -1.32
N VAL A 2 27.95 -47.90 -2.49
CA VAL A 2 27.82 -46.80 -3.47
C VAL A 2 26.37 -46.51 -3.88
N LEU A 3 25.56 -47.54 -4.14
CA LEU A 3 24.14 -47.38 -4.50
C LEU A 3 23.30 -46.70 -3.40
N ALA A 4 23.58 -47.00 -2.13
CA ALA A 4 22.91 -46.38 -0.98
C ALA A 4 23.31 -44.90 -0.83
N LEU A 5 24.58 -44.57 -1.10
CA LEU A 5 25.07 -43.19 -1.10
C LEU A 5 24.45 -42.36 -2.22
N VAL A 6 24.30 -42.93 -3.42
CA VAL A 6 23.62 -42.27 -4.54
C VAL A 6 22.14 -42.02 -4.21
N ALA A 7 21.45 -43.03 -3.66
CA ALA A 7 20.05 -42.87 -3.26
C ALA A 7 19.87 -41.77 -2.20
N LEU A 8 20.76 -41.70 -1.20
CA LEU A 8 20.75 -40.64 -0.19
C LEU A 8 21.03 -39.26 -0.79
N ALA A 9 21.99 -39.17 -1.72
CA ALA A 9 22.31 -37.92 -2.42
C ALA A 9 21.12 -37.40 -3.25
N VAL A 10 20.43 -38.30 -3.96
CA VAL A 10 19.21 -37.95 -4.73
C VAL A 10 18.09 -37.49 -3.81
N ALA A 11 17.85 -38.20 -2.70
CA ALA A 11 16.83 -37.81 -1.72
C ALA A 11 17.13 -36.43 -1.10
N GLY A 12 18.39 -36.16 -0.77
CA GLY A 12 18.83 -34.85 -0.26
C GLY A 12 18.64 -33.73 -1.28
N ALA A 13 18.96 -33.97 -2.55
CA ALA A 13 18.75 -33.00 -3.63
C ALA A 13 17.27 -32.68 -3.84
N LEU A 14 16.39 -33.69 -3.80
CA LEU A 14 14.94 -33.49 -3.90
C LEU A 14 14.40 -32.68 -2.71
N ALA A 15 14.81 -33.01 -1.49
CA ALA A 15 14.39 -32.27 -0.29
C ALA A 15 14.84 -30.80 -0.36
N ALA A 16 16.08 -30.53 -0.78
CA ALA A 16 16.59 -29.18 -0.94
C ALA A 16 15.83 -28.39 -2.03
N ALA A 17 15.48 -29.04 -3.14
CA ALA A 17 14.71 -28.41 -4.22
C ALA A 17 13.30 -27.99 -3.75
N VAL A 18 12.60 -28.87 -3.01
CA VAL A 18 11.27 -28.57 -2.45
C VAL A 18 11.33 -27.47 -1.42
N LEU A 19 12.34 -27.47 -0.53
CA LEU A 19 12.49 -26.41 0.44
C LEU A 19 12.73 -25.05 -0.25
N ARG A 20 13.57 -25.03 -1.30
CA ARG A 20 13.83 -23.81 -2.07
C ARG A 20 12.57 -23.30 -2.78
N SER A 21 11.79 -24.19 -3.39
CA SER A 21 10.55 -23.79 -4.06
C SER A 21 9.52 -23.25 -3.06
N ALA A 22 9.39 -23.87 -1.88
CA ALA A 22 8.51 -23.39 -0.82
C ALA A 22 8.92 -22.01 -0.30
N LEU A 23 10.22 -21.76 -0.11
CA LEU A 23 10.72 -20.45 0.30
C LEU A 23 10.47 -19.36 -0.75
N LEU A 24 10.66 -19.68 -2.03
CA LEU A 24 10.37 -18.76 -3.13
C LEU A 24 8.86 -18.46 -3.22
N ALA A 25 8.02 -19.48 -3.11
CA ALA A 25 6.57 -19.32 -3.09
C ALA A 25 6.12 -18.43 -1.92
N ARG A 26 6.68 -18.63 -0.72
CA ARG A 26 6.38 -17.82 0.44
C ARG A 26 6.77 -16.35 0.25
N ARG A 27 7.93 -16.08 -0.35
CA ARG A 27 8.36 -14.72 -0.67
C ARG A 27 7.43 -14.06 -1.68
N ALA A 28 7.05 -14.78 -2.74
CA ALA A 28 6.12 -14.28 -3.74
C ALA A 28 4.76 -13.92 -3.12
N LEU A 29 4.24 -14.77 -2.23
CA LEU A 29 2.99 -14.48 -1.51
C LEU A 29 3.11 -13.27 -0.58
N SER A 30 4.25 -13.09 0.09
CA SER A 30 4.48 -11.90 0.92
C SER A 30 4.46 -10.63 0.07
N THR A 31 5.18 -10.61 -1.05
CA THR A 31 5.20 -9.46 -1.96
C THR A 31 3.82 -9.15 -2.54
N GLU A 32 3.07 -10.18 -2.93
CA GLU A 32 1.69 -10.04 -3.42
C GLU A 32 0.77 -9.46 -2.35
N HIS A 33 0.89 -9.93 -1.10
CA HIS A 33 0.16 -9.35 0.03
C HIS A 33 0.53 -7.88 0.19
N ASP A 34 1.83 -7.56 0.24
CA ASP A 34 2.28 -6.19 0.47
C ASP A 34 1.80 -5.22 -0.62
N MET A 35 1.78 -5.69 -1.87
CA MET A 35 1.20 -4.96 -3.00
C MET A 35 -0.30 -4.75 -2.88
N ARG A 36 -1.07 -5.73 -2.39
CA ARG A 36 -2.50 -5.54 -2.15
C ARG A 36 -2.76 -4.60 -0.97
N GLN A 37 -1.91 -4.65 0.04
CA GLN A 37 -2.03 -3.81 1.23
C GLN A 37 -1.77 -2.34 0.89
N ILE A 38 -0.73 -2.04 0.10
CA ILE A 38 -0.44 -0.67 -0.32
C ILE A 38 -1.55 -0.08 -1.18
N GLU A 39 -2.17 -0.87 -2.06
CA GLU A 39 -3.32 -0.43 -2.87
C GLU A 39 -4.54 -0.10 -2.00
N ARG A 40 -4.84 -0.94 -1.00
CA ARG A 40 -5.93 -0.65 -0.04
C ARG A 40 -5.67 0.62 0.75
N LEU A 41 -4.43 0.84 1.18
CA LEU A 41 -4.04 2.06 1.88
C LEU A 41 -4.14 3.30 1.00
N LEU A 42 -3.82 3.20 -0.29
CA LEU A 42 -4.01 4.31 -1.23
C LEU A 42 -5.49 4.66 -1.41
N VAL A 43 -6.38 3.66 -1.48
CA VAL A 43 -7.82 3.90 -1.57
C VAL A 43 -8.35 4.54 -0.28
N ALA A 44 -8.05 3.96 0.88
CA ALA A 44 -8.45 4.51 2.17
C ALA A 44 -7.90 5.93 2.41
N GLY A 45 -6.64 6.16 2.02
CA GLY A 45 -6.02 7.49 2.07
C GLY A 45 -6.71 8.49 1.16
N ALA A 46 -7.10 8.08 -0.06
CA ALA A 46 -7.83 8.93 -0.99
C ALA A 46 -9.22 9.31 -0.44
N ASP A 47 -9.91 8.38 0.18
CA ASP A 47 -11.21 8.63 0.80
C ASP A 47 -11.07 9.57 2.01
N ALA A 48 -10.06 9.38 2.86
CA ALA A 48 -9.76 10.29 3.97
C ALA A 48 -9.38 11.70 3.48
N ALA A 49 -8.60 11.79 2.40
CA ALA A 49 -8.21 13.05 1.79
C ALA A 49 -9.42 13.80 1.21
N ARG A 50 -10.36 13.09 0.57
CA ARG A 50 -11.62 13.66 0.09
C ARG A 50 -12.50 14.15 1.23
N ALA A 51 -12.68 13.34 2.27
CA ALA A 51 -13.47 13.72 3.44
C ALA A 51 -12.92 14.98 4.13
N ARG A 52 -11.59 15.15 4.19
CA ARG A 52 -10.96 16.38 4.71
C ARG A 52 -11.08 17.57 3.76
N ALA A 53 -11.02 17.33 2.45
CA ALA A 53 -11.24 18.39 1.47
C ALA A 53 -12.67 18.93 1.53
N GLU A 54 -13.67 18.07 1.80
CA GLU A 54 -15.07 18.47 2.01
C GLU A 54 -15.23 19.38 3.24
N THR A 55 -14.44 19.18 4.28
CA THR A 55 -14.40 20.09 5.45
C THR A 55 -13.54 21.35 5.20
N GLY A 56 -12.94 21.49 4.02
CA GLY A 56 -12.10 22.62 3.63
C GLY A 56 -10.65 22.52 4.10
N ASP A 57 -10.23 21.41 4.69
CA ASP A 57 -8.84 21.20 5.13
C ASP A 57 -8.00 20.50 4.05
N MET A 58 -7.32 21.30 3.24
CA MET A 58 -6.39 20.83 2.20
C MET A 58 -4.93 20.86 2.65
N ARG A 59 -4.64 20.98 3.93
CA ARG A 59 -3.25 21.05 4.41
C ARG A 59 -2.53 19.73 4.20
N ALA A 60 -1.21 19.80 4.06
CA ALA A 60 -0.39 18.59 4.06
C ALA A 60 -0.48 17.91 5.44
N TRP A 61 -0.63 16.60 5.44
CA TRP A 61 -0.68 15.79 6.65
C TRP A 61 -0.05 14.43 6.42
N GLU A 62 0.41 13.83 7.50
CA GLU A 62 0.98 12.50 7.50
C GLU A 62 0.30 11.65 8.57
N LEU A 63 0.16 10.36 8.27
CA LEU A 63 -0.36 9.35 9.17
C LEU A 63 0.57 8.15 9.16
N LEU A 64 0.98 7.73 10.35
CA LEU A 64 1.69 6.48 10.55
C LEU A 64 0.70 5.43 11.03
N VAL A 65 0.53 4.37 10.25
CA VAL A 65 -0.41 3.28 10.52
C VAL A 65 0.38 2.15 11.19
N ALA A 66 -0.05 1.77 12.39
CA ALA A 66 0.64 0.75 13.17
C ALA A 66 0.46 -0.64 12.55
N PRO A 67 1.40 -1.58 12.76
CA PRO A 67 1.29 -2.94 12.22
C PRO A 67 0.02 -3.67 12.68
N THR A 68 -0.48 -3.35 13.87
CA THR A 68 -1.71 -3.93 14.44
C THR A 68 -2.98 -3.58 13.66
N GLU A 69 -2.93 -2.53 12.85
CA GLU A 69 -4.05 -2.07 12.01
C GLU A 69 -3.91 -2.58 10.57
N LEU A 70 -2.84 -3.33 10.28
CA LEU A 70 -2.50 -3.84 8.95
C LEU A 70 -2.56 -5.36 8.92
N ALA A 71 -2.82 -5.92 7.75
CA ALA A 71 -2.89 -7.37 7.56
C ALA A 71 -1.50 -8.03 7.41
N GLY A 72 -0.42 -7.24 7.49
CA GLY A 72 0.96 -7.69 7.38
C GLY A 72 1.81 -7.31 8.59
N SER A 73 3.12 -7.43 8.47
CA SER A 73 4.04 -7.37 9.62
C SER A 73 4.74 -6.02 9.82
N GLY A 74 4.53 -5.05 8.94
CA GLY A 74 5.16 -3.73 9.01
C GLY A 74 4.17 -2.61 9.23
N SER A 75 4.67 -1.46 9.66
CA SER A 75 3.97 -0.19 9.70
C SER A 75 3.87 0.38 8.28
N ALA A 76 2.91 1.28 8.08
CA ALA A 76 2.79 2.05 6.84
C ALA A 76 2.88 3.54 7.13
N ARG A 77 3.43 4.31 6.18
CA ARG A 77 3.35 5.77 6.18
C ARG A 77 2.45 6.22 5.05
N LEU A 78 1.46 7.04 5.36
CA LEU A 78 0.64 7.75 4.39
C LEU A 78 0.94 9.25 4.52
N ALA A 79 1.39 9.86 3.45
CA ALA A 79 1.59 11.30 3.35
C ALA A 79 0.66 11.86 2.27
N VAL A 80 -0.05 12.93 2.60
CA VAL A 80 -0.94 13.63 1.68
C VAL A 80 -0.53 15.09 1.63
N ALA A 81 -0.38 15.63 0.42
CA ALA A 81 -0.03 17.02 0.21
C ALA A 81 -0.75 17.58 -1.04
N PRO A 82 -1.04 18.90 -1.08
CA PRO A 82 -1.46 19.56 -2.31
C PRO A 82 -0.50 19.27 -3.47
N ALA A 83 -1.05 18.99 -4.64
CA ALA A 83 -0.23 18.86 -5.83
C ALA A 83 0.36 20.24 -6.21
N PRO A 84 1.63 20.31 -6.63
CA PRO A 84 2.22 21.56 -7.07
C PRO A 84 1.58 22.10 -8.36
N SER A 85 0.93 21.23 -9.14
CA SER A 85 0.29 21.54 -10.41
C SER A 85 -1.07 22.22 -10.29
N SER A 86 -1.81 21.99 -9.21
CA SER A 86 -3.20 22.43 -9.08
C SER A 86 -3.66 22.49 -7.63
N ALA A 87 -4.36 23.56 -7.27
CA ALA A 87 -4.96 23.73 -5.95
C ALA A 87 -6.13 22.78 -5.68
N SER A 88 -6.68 22.14 -6.72
CA SER A 88 -7.78 21.17 -6.61
C SER A 88 -7.31 19.71 -6.66
N GLU A 89 -6.00 19.48 -6.57
CA GLU A 89 -5.41 18.15 -6.61
C GLU A 89 -4.63 17.87 -5.33
N LEU A 90 -4.78 16.65 -4.80
CA LEU A 90 -3.98 16.14 -3.69
C LEU A 90 -3.11 14.98 -4.20
N THR A 91 -1.83 15.02 -3.86
CA THR A 91 -0.89 13.92 -4.06
C THR A 91 -0.81 13.10 -2.78
N LEU A 92 -1.12 11.82 -2.89
CA LEU A 92 -0.98 10.84 -1.82
C LEU A 92 0.24 9.98 -2.10
N VAL A 93 1.02 9.71 -1.06
CA VAL A 93 2.18 8.84 -1.09
C VAL A 93 2.04 7.84 0.05
N VAL A 94 2.08 6.55 -0.27
CA VAL A 94 2.06 5.47 0.71
C VAL A 94 3.37 4.71 0.63
N GLU A 95 3.94 4.41 1.79
CA GLU A 95 5.15 3.59 1.97
C GLU A 95 4.83 2.43 2.90
N TYR A 96 5.04 1.20 2.41
CA TYR A 96 4.78 -0.03 3.16
C TYR A 96 5.51 -1.23 2.52
N PRO A 97 6.00 -2.21 3.31
CA PRO A 97 6.22 -2.15 4.75
C PRO A 97 7.46 -1.29 5.10
N LEU A 98 7.42 -0.57 6.22
CA LEU A 98 8.55 0.25 6.68
C LEU A 98 9.69 -0.57 7.29
N GLU A 99 9.36 -1.66 8.00
CA GLU A 99 10.31 -2.52 8.71
C GLU A 99 10.70 -3.77 7.91
N GLY A 100 10.48 -3.75 6.59
CA GLY A 100 10.75 -4.87 5.69
C GLY A 100 12.12 -4.77 5.00
N PRO A 101 12.58 -5.87 4.38
CA PRO A 101 13.79 -5.85 3.55
C PRO A 101 13.60 -5.04 2.25
N ILE A 102 12.35 -4.81 1.84
CA ILE A 102 11.96 -4.01 0.69
C ILE A 102 10.80 -3.13 1.12
N THR A 103 10.98 -1.81 1.05
CA THR A 103 9.91 -0.83 1.24
C THR A 103 9.32 -0.47 -0.11
N ILE A 104 8.01 -0.66 -0.27
CA ILE A 104 7.30 -0.30 -1.49
C ILE A 104 6.75 1.11 -1.31
N ARG A 105 7.05 1.99 -2.26
CA ARG A 105 6.51 3.35 -2.30
C ARG A 105 5.60 3.50 -3.51
N ARG A 106 4.36 3.96 -3.28
CA ARG A 106 3.40 4.25 -4.34
C ARG A 106 2.79 5.62 -4.13
N SER A 107 2.56 6.32 -5.24
CA SER A 107 1.92 7.63 -5.23
C SER A 107 0.71 7.65 -6.13
N ARG A 108 -0.32 8.40 -5.73
CA ARG A 108 -1.52 8.62 -6.52
C ARG A 108 -1.98 10.06 -6.36
N THR A 109 -2.31 10.70 -7.49
CA THR A 109 -2.96 12.01 -7.49
C THR A 109 -4.46 11.81 -7.51
N VAL A 110 -5.17 12.55 -6.67
CA VAL A 110 -6.63 12.56 -6.59
C VAL A 110 -7.11 13.97 -6.89
N VAL A 111 -8.00 14.07 -7.87
CA VAL A 111 -8.70 15.31 -8.20
C VAL A 111 -9.88 15.45 -7.25
N LEU A 112 -9.98 16.60 -6.59
CA LEU A 112 -11.10 16.94 -5.72
C LEU A 112 -12.25 17.50 -6.56
N PRO A 113 -13.51 17.13 -6.27
CA PRO A 113 -14.64 17.80 -6.90
C PRO A 113 -14.62 19.27 -6.47
N SER A 114 -14.57 20.18 -7.45
CA SER A 114 -14.71 21.60 -7.20
C SER A 114 -16.06 21.84 -6.52
N THR A 115 -16.03 22.32 -5.27
CA THR A 115 -17.21 22.83 -4.56
C THR A 115 -17.79 24.00 -5.34
N SER A 116 -18.64 23.67 -6.31
CA SER A 116 -19.50 24.56 -7.07
C SER A 116 -20.93 24.01 -6.99
N ALA A 117 -21.40 23.72 -5.78
CA ALA A 117 -22.76 23.24 -5.52
C ALA A 117 -23.35 23.92 -4.26
N SER A 118 -23.13 25.23 -4.12
CA SER A 118 -23.72 26.03 -3.04
C SER A 118 -24.34 27.35 -3.52
N ASN A 119 -24.74 27.47 -4.80
CA ASN A 119 -25.37 28.72 -5.28
C ASN A 119 -26.46 28.53 -6.35
N ARG A 120 -27.44 27.68 -6.04
CA ARG A 120 -28.73 27.56 -6.73
C ARG A 120 -29.60 26.72 -5.78
N GLU A 121 -30.26 27.30 -4.79
CA GLU A 121 -31.68 27.69 -4.86
C GLU A 121 -32.02 28.60 -3.66
N GLU A 122 -31.50 29.84 -3.66
CA GLU A 122 -32.04 30.92 -2.82
C GLU A 122 -32.36 32.12 -3.74
N SER A 123 -33.56 32.12 -4.31
CA SER A 123 -34.30 33.24 -4.95
C SER A 123 -35.46 32.62 -5.74
N SER A 124 -36.62 32.40 -5.10
CA SER A 124 -37.82 33.28 -5.15
C SER A 124 -38.67 33.11 -6.42
N PRO A 125 -39.99 33.39 -6.39
CA PRO A 125 -40.83 33.93 -5.31
C PRO A 125 -41.99 33.00 -4.87
#